data_AF-A0A6C0GZG5-F1
#
_entry.id   AF-A0A6C0GZG5-F1
#
_cell.length_a   1.000
_cell.length_b   1.000
_cell.length_c   1.000
_cell.angle_alpha   90.00
_cell.angle_beta   90.00
_cell.angle_gamma   90.00
#
_symmetry.space_group_name_H-M   'P 1'
#
loop_
_entity.id
_entity.type
_entity.pdbx_description
1 polymer ?
#
loop_
_entity_poly.entity_id
_entity_poly.type
_entity_poly.pdbx_seq_one_letter_code
_entity_poly.pdbx_strand_id
1 'polypeptide(L)'
;MEIKNYNHNEKKELVKKIEKITTKNYYKQIFKIIKESGIKITQNNNGVFFNMNELSNETLKKIEDYLDSILEKNKNNIDIKYYNDVIMNTTTQSEGKNIIDYNNDSTND
;
A
#
# COMPACT_ATOMS: atom_id res chain seq x y z
N MET A 1 10.15 19.06 -8.97
CA MET A 1 9.80 17.81 -8.26
C MET A 1 11.10 17.15 -7.87
N GLU A 2 11.31 16.85 -6.58
CA GLU A 2 12.47 16.07 -6.15
C GLU A 2 12.28 14.62 -6.59
N ILE A 3 13.29 14.06 -7.26
CA ILE A 3 13.29 12.65 -7.66
C ILE A 3 13.81 11.86 -6.46
N LYS A 4 12.91 11.18 -5.74
CA LYS A 4 13.28 10.24 -4.68
C LYS A 4 14.10 9.09 -5.28
N ASN A 5 15.29 8.84 -4.75
CA ASN A 5 16.11 7.70 -5.15
C ASN A 5 15.79 6.50 -4.27
N TYR A 6 15.14 5.47 -4.83
CA TYR A 6 14.73 4.29 -4.07
C TYR A 6 15.87 3.30 -3.93
N ASN A 7 16.30 3.08 -2.69
CA ASN A 7 17.25 2.03 -2.36
C ASN A 7 16.57 0.64 -2.28
N HIS A 8 17.37 -0.41 -2.09
CA HIS A 8 16.88 -1.79 -2.04
C HIS A 8 15.81 -2.01 -0.95
N ASN A 9 15.98 -1.44 0.23
CA ASN A 9 15.05 -1.60 1.34
C ASN A 9 13.72 -0.90 1.04
N GLU A 10 13.75 0.30 0.47
CA GLU A 10 12.54 1.01 0.09
C GLU A 10 11.76 0.28 -1.01
N LYS A 11 12.45 -0.29 -2.00
CA LYS A 11 11.80 -1.14 -3.02
C LYS A 11 11.15 -2.37 -2.38
N LYS A 12 11.80 -3.00 -1.40
CA LYS A 12 11.22 -4.11 -0.61
C LYS A 12 9.96 -3.69 0.15
N GLU A 13 9.97 -2.52 0.78
CA GLU A 13 8.80 -2.01 1.49
C GLU A 13 7.63 -1.74 0.52
N LEU A 14 7.90 -1.24 -0.68
CA LEU A 14 6.86 -1.12 -1.72
C LEU A 14 6.28 -2.48 -2.11
N VAL A 15 7.11 -3.51 -2.30
CA VAL A 15 6.61 -4.88 -2.58
C VAL A 15 5.68 -5.36 -1.47
N LYS A 16 6.10 -5.24 -0.20
CA LYS A 16 5.27 -5.63 0.94
C LYS A 16 3.94 -4.87 0.99
N LYS A 17 3.95 -3.57 0.68
CA LYS A 17 2.72 -2.76 0.61
C LYS A 17 1.78 -3.26 -0.50
N ILE A 18 2.33 -3.59 -1.67
CA ILE A 18 1.56 -4.12 -2.82
C ILE A 18 0.95 -5.49 -2.47
N GLU A 19 1.72 -6.40 -1.87
CA GLU A 19 1.24 -7.75 -1.51
C GLU A 19 0.09 -7.73 -0.48
N LYS A 20 0.03 -6.70 0.36
CA LYS A 20 -1.07 -6.49 1.31
C LYS A 20 -2.38 -6.02 0.68
N ILE A 21 -2.39 -5.65 -0.60
CA ILE A 21 -3.61 -5.26 -1.29
C ILE A 21 -4.49 -6.48 -1.49
N THR A 22 -5.77 -6.36 -1.12
CA THR A 22 -6.79 -7.39 -1.32
C THR A 22 -7.70 -7.09 -2.52
N THR A 23 -7.89 -5.81 -2.83
CA THR A 23 -8.81 -5.37 -3.88
C THR A 23 -8.19 -5.45 -5.28
N LYS A 24 -8.77 -6.29 -6.14
CA LYS A 24 -8.32 -6.53 -7.53
C LYS A 24 -8.16 -5.26 -8.37
N ASN A 25 -9.02 -4.25 -8.16
CA ASN A 25 -8.95 -3.00 -8.93
C ASN A 25 -7.68 -2.20 -8.62
N TYR A 26 -7.15 -2.25 -7.40
CA TYR A 26 -5.90 -1.59 -7.06
C TYR A 26 -4.70 -2.25 -7.73
N TYR A 27 -4.68 -3.59 -7.82
CA TYR A 27 -3.67 -4.29 -8.62
C TYR A 27 -3.70 -3.91 -10.09
N LYS A 28 -4.88 -3.74 -10.70
CA LYS A 28 -5.01 -3.31 -12.10
C LYS A 28 -4.40 -1.93 -12.34
N GLN A 29 -4.58 -1.01 -11.40
CA GLN A 29 -4.04 0.34 -11.50
C GLN A 29 -2.52 0.36 -11.33
N ILE A 30 -1.99 -0.41 -10.38
CA ILE A 30 -0.54 -0.60 -10.21
C ILE A 30 0.05 -1.22 -11.49
N PHE A 31 -0.59 -2.25 -12.02
CA PHE A 31 -0.17 -2.87 -13.28
C PHE A 31 -0.18 -1.89 -14.45
N LYS A 32 -1.16 -0.97 -14.52
CA LYS A 32 -1.19 0.09 -15.54
C LYS A 32 0.05 0.99 -15.44
N ILE A 33 0.39 1.45 -14.24
CA ILE A 33 1.60 2.27 -13.99
C ILE A 33 2.86 1.52 -14.45
N ILE A 34 2.98 0.24 -14.10
CA ILE A 34 4.14 -0.59 -14.50
C ILE A 34 4.18 -0.78 -16.01
N LYS A 35 3.04 -1.04 -16.66
CA LYS A 35 2.97 -1.22 -18.12
C LYS A 35 3.39 0.04 -18.87
N GLU A 36 3.01 1.22 -18.37
CA GLU A 36 3.40 2.51 -18.93
C GLU A 36 4.90 2.80 -18.79
N SER A 37 5.60 2.15 -17.85
CA SER A 37 7.06 2.29 -17.69
C SER A 37 7.88 1.58 -18.78
N GLY A 38 7.26 0.69 -19.56
CA GLY A 38 7.92 0.00 -20.66
C GLY A 38 8.89 -1.13 -20.26
N ILE A 39 8.96 -1.50 -18.98
CA ILE A 39 9.79 -2.63 -18.54
C ILE A 39 9.30 -3.96 -19.11
N LYS A 40 10.16 -4.98 -19.07
CA LYS A 40 9.79 -6.33 -19.49
C LYS A 40 8.84 -6.95 -18.47
N ILE A 41 7.75 -7.50 -18.96
CA ILE A 41 6.73 -8.16 -18.16
C ILE A 41 6.51 -9.56 -18.72
N THR A 42 6.41 -10.55 -17.82
CA THR A 42 6.02 -11.91 -18.15
C THR A 42 4.61 -12.16 -17.65
N GLN A 43 3.73 -12.66 -18.51
CA GLN A 43 2.37 -13.03 -18.15
C GLN A 43 2.13 -14.50 -18.44
N ASN A 44 1.53 -15.21 -17.49
CA ASN A 44 1.07 -16.59 -17.65
C ASN A 44 -0.29 -16.79 -16.97
N ASN A 45 -0.79 -18.03 -16.93
CA ASN A 45 -2.08 -18.35 -16.29
C ASN A 45 -2.11 -18.07 -14.78
N ASN A 46 -0.95 -17.94 -14.13
CA ASN A 46 -0.81 -17.69 -12.70
C ASN A 46 -0.68 -16.20 -12.37
N GLY A 47 -0.46 -15.33 -13.35
CA GLY A 47 -0.40 -13.89 -13.14
C GLY A 47 0.66 -13.17 -13.96
N VAL A 48 1.07 -12.02 -13.44
CA VAL A 48 2.00 -11.08 -14.06
C VAL A 48 3.24 -10.97 -13.19
N PHE A 49 4.41 -11.14 -13.80
CA PHE A 49 5.71 -11.09 -13.16
C PHE A 49 6.58 -10.03 -13.83
N PHE A 50 7.29 -9.25 -13.01
CA PHE A 50 8.20 -8.19 -13.47
C PHE A 50 9.28 -7.96 -12.40
N ASN A 51 10.38 -7.31 -12.80
CA ASN A 51 11.51 -7.05 -11.92
C ASN A 51 11.44 -5.61 -11.36
N MET A 52 11.27 -5.47 -10.04
CA MET A 52 11.24 -4.15 -9.36
C MET A 52 12.52 -3.33 -9.56
N ASN A 53 13.65 -3.99 -9.85
CA ASN A 53 14.91 -3.28 -10.09
C ASN A 53 14.96 -2.57 -11.44
N GLU A 54 14.11 -2.97 -12.40
CA GLU A 54 14.03 -2.35 -13.73
C GLU A 54 13.15 -1.10 -13.73
N LEU A 55 12.39 -0.85 -12.66
CA LEU A 55 11.56 0.34 -12.54
C LEU A 55 12.42 1.58 -12.23
N SER A 56 12.14 2.66 -12.96
CA SER A 56 12.72 3.97 -12.67
C SER A 56 12.22 4.52 -11.34
N ASN A 57 13.00 5.40 -10.73
CA ASN A 57 12.60 6.13 -9.52
C ASN A 57 11.29 6.90 -9.70
N GLU A 58 11.05 7.43 -10.90
CA GLU A 58 9.78 8.09 -11.23
C GLU A 58 8.59 7.12 -11.20
N THR A 59 8.77 5.91 -11.76
CA THR A 59 7.71 4.89 -11.74
C THR A 59 7.45 4.38 -10.33
N LEU A 60 8.52 4.17 -9.55
CA LEU A 60 8.41 3.79 -8.14
C LEU A 60 7.68 4.86 -7.33
N LYS A 61 7.92 6.15 -7.63
CA LYS A 61 7.19 7.25 -7.01
C LYS A 61 5.70 7.24 -7.35
N LYS A 62 5.34 7.03 -8.62
CA LYS A 62 3.93 6.88 -9.03
C LYS A 62 3.23 5.72 -8.31
N ILE A 63 3.93 4.61 -8.10
CA ILE A 63 3.40 3.46 -7.35
C ILE A 63 3.21 3.85 -5.87
N GLU A 64 4.22 4.46 -5.25
CA GLU A 64 4.15 4.93 -3.85
C GLU A 64 2.98 5.90 -3.64
N ASP A 65 2.87 6.94 -4.47
CA ASP A 65 1.79 7.93 -4.41
C ASP A 65 0.41 7.29 -4.55
N TYR A 66 0.30 6.29 -5.43
CA TYR A 66 -0.94 5.55 -5.60
C TYR A 66 -1.31 4.74 -4.36
N LEU A 67 -0.34 4.04 -3.76
CA LEU A 67 -0.52 3.28 -2.52
C LEU A 67 -0.94 4.19 -1.36
N ASP A 68 -0.30 5.35 -1.21
CA ASP A 68 -0.62 6.32 -0.17
C ASP A 68 -2.03 6.91 -0.39
N SER A 69 -2.44 7.15 -1.63
CA SER A 69 -3.82 7.57 -1.94
C SER A 69 -4.89 6.53 -1.58
N ILE A 70 -4.55 5.23 -1.68
CA ILE A 70 -5.45 4.15 -1.26
C ILE A 70 -5.54 4.11 0.27
N LEU A 71 -4.41 4.25 0.96
CA LEU A 71 -4.36 4.36 2.44
C LEU A 71 -5.27 5.49 2.91
N GLU A 72 -5.15 6.68 2.35
CA GLU A 72 -5.97 7.84 2.71
C GLU A 72 -7.46 7.62 2.44
N LYS A 73 -7.81 7.01 1.30
CA LYS A 73 -9.22 6.68 1.00
C LYS A 73 -9.82 5.68 1.96
N ASN A 74 -9.05 4.69 2.40
CA ASN A 74 -9.48 3.67 3.36
C ASN A 74 -9.45 4.15 4.82
N LYS A 75 -8.70 5.21 5.14
CA LYS A 75 -8.86 5.92 6.42
C LYS A 75 -10.24 6.59 6.50
N ASN A 76 -10.70 7.10 5.37
CA ASN A 76 -11.97 7.83 5.27
C ASN A 76 -13.18 6.92 4.95
N ASN A 77 -12.94 5.71 4.45
CA ASN A 77 -13.94 4.66 4.22
C ASN A 77 -13.50 3.44 5.03
N ILE A 78 -14.12 3.25 6.20
CA ILE A 78 -13.79 2.19 7.16
C ILE A 78 -13.89 0.80 6.48
N ASP A 79 -12.76 0.35 5.91
CA ASP A 79 -12.52 -1.05 5.55
C ASP A 79 -11.25 -1.47 6.30
N ILE A 80 -11.49 -1.90 7.54
CA ILE A 80 -10.60 -1.90 8.72
C ILE A 80 -9.35 -2.78 8.55
N LYS A 81 -9.29 -3.64 7.53
CA LYS A 81 -8.25 -4.67 7.41
C LYS A 81 -6.87 -4.11 7.03
N TYR A 82 -6.81 -3.02 6.28
CA TYR A 82 -5.54 -2.44 5.82
C TYR A 82 -4.93 -1.42 6.78
N TYR A 83 -5.77 -0.66 7.50
CA TYR A 83 -5.31 0.37 8.44
C TYR A 83 -4.60 -0.24 9.66
N ASN A 84 -5.14 -1.32 10.21
CA ASN A 84 -4.59 -1.95 11.42
C ASN A 84 -3.21 -2.60 11.17
N ASP A 85 -3.01 -3.25 10.03
CA ASP A 85 -1.75 -3.95 9.72
C ASP A 85 -0.59 -3.02 9.34
N VAL A 86 -0.86 -1.75 9.01
CA VAL A 86 0.17 -0.75 8.69
C VAL A 86 0.57 0.03 9.94
N ILE A 87 -0.40 0.46 10.76
CA ILE A 87 -0.14 1.28 11.95
C ILE A 87 0.45 0.46 13.11
N MET A 88 0.07 -0.82 13.28
CA MET A 88 0.61 -1.68 14.34
C MET A 88 2.10 -2.01 14.17
N ASN A 89 2.60 -2.00 12.93
CA ASN A 89 4.00 -2.31 12.63
C ASN A 89 4.94 -1.08 12.64
N THR A 90 4.38 0.13 12.71
CA THR A 90 5.15 1.39 12.78
C THR A 90 5.18 2.02 14.17
N THR A 91 4.35 1.54 15.12
CA THR A 91 4.16 2.19 16.43
C THR A 91 4.80 1.44 17.61
N THR A 92 5.67 0.45 17.38
CA THR A 92 6.50 -0.12 18.46
C THR A 92 7.81 0.65 18.60
N GLN A 93 7.71 1.92 19.04
CA GLN A 93 8.73 2.64 19.82
C GLN A 93 8.18 4.03 20.18
N SER A 94 7.28 4.10 21.17
CA SER A 94 7.18 5.14 22.21
C SER A 94 5.82 5.09 22.91
N GLU A 95 5.86 4.62 24.16
CA GLU A 95 5.17 5.20 25.33
C GLU A 95 3.66 5.52 25.27
N GLY A 96 2.91 4.79 26.11
CA GLY A 96 2.10 5.45 27.15
C GLY A 96 0.67 5.90 26.80
N LYS A 97 -0.32 5.15 27.30
CA LYS A 97 -1.64 5.58 27.80
C LYS A 97 -2.33 6.78 27.10
N ASN A 98 -3.32 6.46 26.28
CA ASN A 98 -4.76 6.76 26.49
C ASN A 98 -5.48 6.51 25.17
N ILE A 99 -6.73 6.05 25.24
CA ILE A 99 -7.93 6.72 24.71
C ILE A 99 -9.04 5.68 24.53
N ILE A 100 -9.93 5.70 25.53
CA ILE A 100 -11.40 5.67 25.44
C ILE A 100 -12.07 4.37 24.97
N ASP A 101 -12.62 3.65 25.96
CA ASP A 101 -13.78 2.77 25.80
C ASP A 101 -14.98 3.58 25.29
N TYR A 102 -15.47 3.26 24.09
CA TYR A 102 -16.85 3.53 23.69
C TYR A 102 -17.59 2.19 23.66
N ASN A 103 -18.31 1.89 24.73
CA ASN A 103 -19.26 0.79 24.75
C ASN A 103 -20.49 1.13 23.91
N ASN A 104 -21.00 0.07 23.30
CA ASN A 104 -22.04 -0.04 22.28
C ASN A 104 -23.34 0.73 22.53
N ASP A 105 -23.94 1.05 21.38
CA ASP A 105 -25.30 1.51 21.15
C ASP A 105 -26.43 0.65 21.77
N SER A 106 -27.52 1.37 22.02
CA SER A 106 -28.95 0.99 21.87
C SER A 106 -29.68 0.22 22.98
N THR A 107 -30.62 0.94 23.59
CA THR A 107 -32.03 0.61 23.84
C THR A 107 -32.48 -0.86 23.78
N ASN A 108 -33.15 -1.30 24.85
CA ASN A 108 -34.41 -2.05 24.80
C ASN A 108 -35.15 -1.90 26.15
N ASP A 109 -36.42 -1.45 26.03
CA ASP A 109 -37.59 -1.49 26.93
C ASP A 109 -37.47 -1.16 28.44
#